data_AF-A0A5C8AD63-F1
#
_entry.id   AF-A0A5C8AD63-F1
#
_cell.length_a   1.000
_cell.length_b   1.000
_cell.length_c   1.000
_cell.angle_alpha   90.00
_cell.angle_beta   90.00
_cell.angle_gamma   90.00
#
_symmetry.space_group_name_H-M   'P 1'
#
loop_
_entity.id
_entity.type
_entity.pdbx_description
1 polymer ?
#
loop_
_entity_poly.entity_id
_entity_poly.type
_entity_poly.pdbx_seq_one_letter_code
_entity_poly.pdbx_strand_id
1 'polypeptide(L)'
;MSILVFGFFLFQGLFVLKNDLLDYTSEKGSVELICASKVNVKPRAKYDMRSVVEEDAIEIRVKGKSFFVRYQLDRHKKNVSQKIHVGDTVIVYYAPIENHLELYEIIKNDESILNYSERHFQGTILKFVFGLLVSLSTFVLILIVRLRKKYLSKKGNIFG
;
A
#
# COMPACT_ATOMS: atom_id res chain seq x y z
N MET A 1 0.45 32.52 -10.83
CA MET A 1 0.06 31.67 -9.67
C MET A 1 -0.52 30.32 -10.08
N SER A 2 -1.50 30.24 -10.99
CA SER A 2 -2.14 28.97 -11.40
C SER A 2 -1.19 27.92 -12.00
N ILE A 3 -0.22 28.33 -12.83
CA ILE A 3 0.74 27.41 -13.47
C ILE A 3 1.74 26.81 -12.46
N LEU A 4 2.17 27.58 -11.46
CA LEU A 4 3.07 27.09 -10.40
C LEU A 4 2.37 26.09 -9.49
N VAL A 5 1.10 26.32 -9.18
CA VAL A 5 0.26 25.39 -8.43
C VAL A 5 0.06 24.10 -9.21
N PHE A 6 -0.23 24.18 -10.51
CA PHE A 6 -0.40 23.01 -11.38
C PHE A 6 0.90 22.21 -11.55
N GLY A 7 2.04 22.91 -11.70
CA GLY A 7 3.37 22.30 -11.76
C GLY A 7 3.77 21.60 -10.45
N PHE A 8 3.46 22.20 -9.29
CA PHE A 8 3.68 21.57 -7.99
C PHE A 8 2.84 20.29 -7.79
N PHE A 9 1.59 20.28 -8.29
CA PHE A 9 0.74 19.09 -8.22
C PHE A 9 1.13 18.00 -9.22
N LEU A 10 1.57 18.34 -10.44
CA LEU A 10 2.15 17.37 -11.37
C LEU A 10 3.48 16.80 -10.85
N PHE A 11 4.29 17.64 -10.22
CA PHE A 11 5.55 17.23 -9.58
C PHE A 11 5.30 16.30 -8.39
N GLN A 12 4.32 16.60 -7.52
CA GLN A 12 3.88 15.66 -6.49
C GLN A 12 3.28 14.39 -7.10
N GLY A 13 2.48 14.47 -8.18
CA GLY A 13 1.96 13.30 -8.88
C GLY A 13 3.08 12.37 -9.36
N LEU A 14 4.13 12.91 -9.99
CA LEU A 14 5.27 12.14 -10.50
C LEU A 14 6.19 11.60 -9.40
N PHE A 15 6.46 12.38 -8.34
CA PHE A 15 7.32 11.93 -7.24
C PHE A 15 6.60 11.02 -6.23
N VAL A 16 5.29 11.15 -6.08
CA VAL A 16 4.47 10.29 -5.21
C VAL A 16 3.99 9.03 -5.94
N LEU A 17 4.04 8.97 -7.28
CA LEU A 17 3.82 7.74 -8.06
C LEU A 17 5.00 6.75 -8.03
N LYS A 18 6.10 7.05 -7.34
CA LYS A 18 6.95 5.99 -6.78
C LYS A 18 6.20 5.34 -5.60
N ASN A 19 5.01 4.84 -5.86
CA ASN A 19 4.40 3.87 -4.98
C ASN A 19 5.16 2.56 -5.21
N ASP A 20 5.49 1.91 -4.11
CA ASP A 20 6.09 0.60 -4.02
C ASP A 20 5.44 -0.40 -5.00
N LEU A 21 5.94 -0.43 -6.24
CA LEU A 21 5.93 -1.63 -7.07
C LEU A 21 6.93 -2.58 -6.41
N LEU A 22 6.53 -3.10 -5.25
CA LEU A 22 7.09 -4.32 -4.72
C LEU A 22 6.74 -5.38 -5.76
N ASP A 23 7.75 -5.85 -6.48
CA ASP A 23 7.64 -6.99 -7.38
C ASP A 23 7.31 -8.22 -6.53
N TYR A 24 6.01 -8.44 -6.31
CA TYR A 24 5.53 -9.62 -5.63
C TYR A 24 5.74 -10.82 -6.55
N THR A 25 6.49 -11.80 -6.05
CA THR A 25 6.60 -13.10 -6.69
C THR A 25 5.57 -14.04 -6.07
N SER A 26 5.07 -14.99 -6.85
CA SER A 26 4.17 -16.03 -6.35
C SER A 26 4.83 -17.41 -6.38
N GLU A 27 4.48 -18.24 -5.41
CA GLU A 27 4.87 -19.65 -5.36
C GLU A 27 3.63 -20.47 -4.99
N LYS A 28 3.35 -21.51 -5.79
CA LYS A 28 2.27 -22.46 -5.53
C LYS A 28 2.85 -23.79 -5.10
N GLY A 29 2.36 -24.36 -4.00
CA GLY A 29 2.82 -25.66 -3.53
C GLY A 29 2.06 -26.16 -2.31
N SER A 30 2.45 -27.34 -1.84
CA SER A 30 1.96 -27.89 -0.58
C SER A 30 2.76 -27.31 0.59
N VAL A 31 2.07 -27.03 1.69
CA VAL A 31 2.70 -26.56 2.93
C VAL A 31 3.44 -27.70 3.60
N GLU A 32 4.75 -27.57 3.74
CA GLU A 32 5.63 -28.56 4.35
C GLU A 32 5.78 -28.36 5.85
N LEU A 33 5.79 -27.10 6.29
CA LEU A 33 6.04 -26.73 7.68
C LEU A 33 5.32 -25.44 8.03
N ILE A 34 4.79 -25.37 9.25
CA ILE A 34 4.32 -24.15 9.90
C ILE A 34 4.89 -24.13 11.31
N CYS A 35 5.70 -23.14 11.65
CA CYS A 35 6.24 -23.01 13.00
C CYS A 35 6.37 -21.54 13.42
N ALA A 36 6.35 -21.32 14.74
CA ALA A 36 6.76 -20.04 15.30
C ALA A 36 8.27 -19.87 15.08
N SER A 37 8.66 -18.70 14.58
CA SER A 37 10.04 -18.37 14.26
C SER A 37 10.32 -16.92 14.65
N LYS A 38 11.57 -16.49 14.47
CA LYS A 38 12.00 -15.11 14.68
C LYS A 38 12.73 -14.60 13.46
N VAL A 39 12.50 -13.35 13.11
CA VAL A 39 13.17 -12.69 11.99
C VAL A 39 13.92 -11.47 12.45
N ASN A 40 15.10 -11.27 11.87
CA ASN A 40 15.91 -10.08 12.09
C ASN A 40 15.49 -9.01 11.08
N VAL A 41 15.06 -7.86 11.60
CA VAL A 41 14.49 -6.79 10.78
C VAL A 41 14.96 -5.44 11.27
N LYS A 42 15.05 -4.50 10.34
CA LYS A 42 15.32 -3.11 10.68
C LYS A 42 14.15 -2.52 11.48
N PRO A 43 14.40 -1.86 12.62
CA PRO A 43 13.34 -1.25 13.41
C PRO A 43 12.62 -0.16 12.63
N ARG A 44 11.29 -0.11 12.76
CA ARG A 44 10.42 0.82 12.04
C ARG A 44 10.30 2.18 12.69
N ALA A 45 10.61 2.28 13.98
CA ALA A 45 10.50 3.52 14.72
C ALA A 45 11.55 4.53 14.21
N LYS A 46 11.10 5.72 13.82
CA LYS A 46 11.94 6.78 13.24
C LYS A 46 13.15 7.16 14.10
N TYR A 47 13.03 6.97 15.42
CA TYR A 47 14.07 7.31 16.41
C TYR A 47 14.79 6.08 16.97
N ASP A 48 14.48 4.88 16.49
CA ASP A 48 15.24 3.70 16.87
C ASP A 48 16.47 3.58 15.96
N MET A 49 17.63 3.75 16.58
CA MET A 49 18.94 3.75 15.91
C MET A 49 19.56 2.35 15.84
N ARG A 50 18.90 1.31 16.38
CA ARG A 50 19.42 -0.06 16.29
C ARG A 50 19.46 -0.50 14.84
N SER A 51 20.50 -1.25 14.48
CA SER A 51 20.66 -1.80 13.13
C SER A 51 19.62 -2.89 12.84
N VAL A 52 19.38 -3.76 13.82
CA VAL A 52 18.51 -4.94 13.73
C VAL A 52 17.76 -5.14 15.04
N VAL A 53 16.51 -5.58 14.94
CA VAL A 53 15.68 -6.06 16.04
C VAL A 53 15.13 -7.44 15.65
N GLU A 54 15.09 -8.36 16.61
CA GLU A 54 14.36 -9.61 16.46
C GLU A 54 12.86 -9.36 16.61
N GLU A 55 12.08 -9.75 15.61
CA GLU A 55 10.63 -9.78 15.67
C GLU A 55 10.12 -11.22 15.58
N ASP A 56 9.09 -11.53 16.35
CA ASP A 56 8.40 -12.80 16.25
C ASP A 56 7.70 -12.91 14.87
N ALA A 57 7.73 -14.11 14.29
CA ALA A 57 7.14 -14.43 13.01
C ALA A 57 6.54 -15.84 12.98
N ILE A 58 5.79 -16.15 11.92
CA ILE A 58 5.50 -17.52 11.51
C ILE A 58 6.33 -17.83 10.28
N GLU A 59 7.07 -18.93 10.33
CA GLU A 59 7.69 -19.52 9.15
C GLU A 59 6.69 -20.51 8.53
N ILE A 60 6.45 -20.32 7.24
CA ILE A 60 5.69 -21.26 6.40
C ILE A 60 6.65 -21.76 5.33
N ARG A 61 6.82 -23.07 5.23
CA ARG A 61 7.64 -23.68 4.17
C ARG A 61 6.76 -24.21 3.06
N VAL A 62 7.03 -23.80 1.83
CA VAL A 62 6.37 -24.29 0.62
C VAL A 62 7.44 -24.57 -0.44
N LYS A 63 7.48 -25.80 -0.97
CA LYS A 63 8.48 -26.24 -1.96
C LYS A 63 9.93 -26.00 -1.49
N GLY A 64 10.23 -26.33 -0.23
CA GLY A 64 11.55 -26.12 0.36
C GLY A 64 11.95 -24.66 0.60
N LYS A 65 11.11 -23.67 0.26
CA LYS A 65 11.36 -22.25 0.53
C LYS A 65 10.62 -21.82 1.80
N SER A 66 11.32 -21.09 2.66
CA SER A 66 10.76 -20.54 3.89
C SER A 66 10.27 -19.10 3.69
N PHE A 67 9.00 -18.87 4.00
CA PHE A 67 8.34 -17.58 3.94
C PHE A 67 7.95 -17.13 5.33
N PHE A 68 8.13 -15.84 5.62
CA PHE A 68 7.95 -15.32 6.97
C PHE A 68 6.80 -14.32 7.04
N VAL A 69 5.92 -14.56 7.99
CA VAL A 69 4.80 -13.69 8.33
C VAL A 69 5.16 -12.90 9.59
N ARG A 70 5.46 -11.61 9.46
CA ARG A 70 5.70 -10.72 10.62
C ARG A 70 4.40 -10.40 11.34
N TYR A 71 4.38 -10.53 12.67
CA TYR A 71 3.19 -10.24 13.47
C TYR A 71 2.95 -8.73 13.61
N GLN A 72 2.31 -8.12 12.60
CA GLN A 72 1.84 -6.73 12.72
C GLN A 72 0.41 -6.63 13.25
N LEU A 73 -0.37 -7.72 13.16
CA LEU A 73 -1.77 -7.79 13.56
C LEU A 73 -2.09 -9.20 14.09
N ASP A 74 -2.65 -9.30 15.30
CA ASP A 74 -3.00 -10.59 15.93
C ASP A 74 -3.95 -11.44 15.08
N ARG A 75 -4.81 -10.80 14.28
CA ARG A 75 -5.71 -11.49 13.36
C ARG A 75 -4.96 -12.33 12.32
N HIS A 76 -3.78 -11.89 11.87
CA HIS A 76 -3.00 -12.61 10.86
C HIS A 76 -2.32 -13.85 11.47
N LYS A 77 -1.87 -13.76 12.73
CA LYS A 77 -1.40 -14.92 13.50
C LYS A 77 -2.46 -15.99 13.59
N LYS A 78 -3.67 -15.57 14.00
CA LYS A 78 -4.81 -16.47 14.16
C LYS A 78 -5.23 -17.10 12.82
N ASN A 79 -5.28 -16.32 11.75
CA ASN A 79 -5.63 -16.84 10.43
C ASN A 79 -4.64 -17.89 9.93
N VAL A 80 -3.34 -17.62 9.99
CA VAL A 80 -2.32 -18.57 9.52
C VAL A 80 -2.35 -19.86 10.34
N SER A 81 -2.40 -19.75 11.67
CA SER A 81 -2.40 -20.91 12.56
C SER A 81 -3.68 -21.75 12.53
N GLN A 82 -4.83 -21.15 12.22
CA GLN A 82 -6.14 -21.85 12.25
C GLN A 82 -6.63 -22.31 10.88
N LYS A 83 -6.24 -21.63 9.80
CA LYS A 83 -6.78 -21.89 8.45
C LYS A 83 -5.80 -22.63 7.54
N ILE A 84 -4.51 -22.65 7.87
CA ILE A 84 -3.46 -23.32 7.10
C ILE A 84 -2.89 -24.46 7.93
N HIS A 85 -2.79 -25.63 7.30
CA HIS A 85 -2.27 -26.85 7.87
C HIS A 85 -1.19 -27.44 6.95
N VAL A 86 -0.30 -28.24 7.52
CA VAL A 86 0.68 -29.01 6.74
C VAL A 86 -0.06 -29.92 5.76
N GLY A 87 0.40 -29.95 4.52
CA GLY A 87 -0.24 -30.66 3.40
C GLY A 87 -1.17 -29.79 2.55
N ASP A 88 -1.66 -28.66 3.07
CA ASP A 88 -2.55 -27.77 2.30
C ASP A 88 -1.87 -27.26 1.03
N THR A 89 -2.61 -27.23 -0.08
CA THR A 89 -2.13 -26.56 -1.30
C THR A 89 -2.46 -25.08 -1.23
N VAL A 90 -1.44 -24.24 -1.31
CA VAL A 90 -1.57 -22.78 -1.20
C VAL A 90 -0.83 -22.07 -2.32
N ILE A 91 -1.24 -20.84 -2.60
CA ILE A 91 -0.49 -19.87 -3.40
C ILE A 91 0.00 -18.78 -2.45
N VAL A 92 1.30 -18.56 -2.43
CA VAL A 92 1.97 -17.59 -1.56
C VAL A 92 2.50 -16.45 -2.41
N TYR A 93 2.10 -15.21 -2.09
CA TYR A 93 2.71 -14.01 -2.66
C TYR A 93 3.68 -13.43 -1.65
N TYR A 94 4.89 -13.15 -2.10
CA TYR A 94 5.99 -12.73 -1.25
C TYR A 94 6.88 -11.70 -1.95
N ALA A 95 7.63 -10.95 -1.15
CA ALA A 95 8.73 -10.13 -1.64
C ALA A 95 10.02 -10.47 -0.88
N PRO A 96 11.18 -10.48 -1.57
CA PRO A 96 12.46 -10.59 -0.90
C PRO A 96 12.77 -9.29 -0.16
N ILE A 97 12.97 -9.36 1.16
CA ILE A 97 13.34 -8.23 2.00
C ILE A 97 14.63 -8.55 2.70
N GLU A 98 15.70 -7.88 2.27
CA GLU A 98 17.07 -8.07 2.76
C GLU A 98 17.48 -9.55 2.73
N ASN A 99 17.28 -10.26 3.86
CA ASN A 99 17.74 -11.62 4.10
C ASN A 99 16.61 -12.66 4.24
N HIS A 100 15.34 -12.29 4.01
CA HIS A 100 14.21 -13.22 4.13
C HIS A 100 13.13 -12.96 3.08
N LEU A 101 12.27 -13.96 2.87
CA LEU A 101 11.09 -13.83 2.02
C LEU A 101 9.90 -13.41 2.89
N GLU A 102 9.52 -12.13 2.84
CA GLU A 102 8.36 -11.64 3.58
C GLU A 102 7.09 -11.98 2.82
N LEU A 103 6.14 -12.59 3.54
CA LEU A 103 4.88 -13.06 3.00
C LEU A 103 3.84 -11.94 3.03
N TYR A 104 3.21 -11.69 1.89
CA TYR A 104 2.21 -10.63 1.71
C TYR A 104 0.79 -11.17 1.61
N GLU A 105 0.60 -12.26 0.87
CA GLU A 105 -0.71 -12.88 0.72
C GLU A 105 -0.60 -14.40 0.65
N ILE A 106 -1.59 -15.09 1.24
CA ILE A 106 -1.77 -16.53 1.09
C ILE A 106 -3.18 -16.80 0.61
N ILE A 107 -3.30 -17.50 -0.51
CA ILE A 107 -4.56 -17.99 -1.05
C ILE A 107 -4.64 -19.50 -0.87
N LYS A 108 -5.76 -19.96 -0.32
CA LYS A 108 -6.11 -21.39 -0.21
C LYS A 108 -7.55 -21.55 -0.67
N ASN A 109 -7.83 -22.50 -1.56
CA ASN A 109 -9.18 -22.75 -2.09
C ASN A 109 -9.85 -21.49 -2.65
N ASP A 110 -9.10 -20.67 -3.39
CA ASP A 110 -9.53 -19.37 -3.94
C ASP A 110 -9.96 -18.31 -2.90
N GLU A 111 -9.75 -18.57 -1.62
CA GLU A 111 -9.96 -17.62 -0.53
C GLU A 111 -8.63 -17.04 -0.04
N SER A 112 -8.59 -15.71 0.11
CA SER A 112 -7.45 -15.03 0.73
C SER A 112 -7.49 -15.25 2.25
N ILE A 113 -6.55 -16.06 2.74
CA ILE A 113 -6.45 -16.41 4.16
C ILE A 113 -5.75 -15.30 4.94
N LEU A 114 -4.78 -14.66 4.28
CA LEU A 114 -3.99 -13.58 4.82
C LEU A 114 -3.70 -12.61 3.69
N ASN A 115 -3.91 -11.31 3.92
CA ASN A 115 -3.63 -10.27 2.96
C ASN A 115 -3.09 -9.01 3.69
N TYR A 116 -1.80 -8.74 3.52
CA TYR A 116 -1.16 -7.53 4.05
C TYR A 116 -1.37 -6.29 3.16
N SER A 117 -1.81 -6.47 1.91
CA SER A 117 -2.06 -5.37 0.96
C SER A 117 -3.24 -4.48 1.34
N GLU A 118 -4.15 -4.94 2.22
CA GLU A 118 -5.30 -4.15 2.70
C GLU A 118 -4.88 -2.79 3.31
N ARG A 119 -3.71 -2.71 3.95
CA ARG A 119 -3.18 -1.44 4.48
C ARG A 119 -2.78 -0.46 3.38
N HIS A 120 -2.31 -0.97 2.24
CA HIS A 120 -1.91 -0.13 1.11
C HIS A 120 -3.14 0.46 0.39
N PHE A 121 -4.23 -0.31 0.30
CA PHE A 121 -5.45 0.12 -0.37
C PHE A 121 -6.14 1.30 0.35
N GLN A 122 -6.20 1.28 1.69
CA GLN A 122 -6.78 2.38 2.47
C GLN A 122 -6.03 3.70 2.28
N GLY A 123 -4.69 3.67 2.29
CA GLY A 123 -3.86 4.85 2.01
C GLY A 123 -4.03 5.36 0.57
N THR A 124 -4.30 4.47 -0.38
CA THR A 124 -4.48 4.80 -1.80
C THR A 124 -5.85 5.42 -2.06
N ILE A 125 -6.92 4.90 -1.43
CA ILE A 125 -8.26 5.49 -1.52
C ILE A 125 -8.28 6.90 -0.94
N LEU A 126 -7.67 7.12 0.24
CA LEU A 126 -7.66 8.43 0.88
C LEU A 126 -6.94 9.47 0.00
N LYS A 127 -5.85 9.07 -0.66
CA LYS A 127 -5.13 9.90 -1.64
C LYS A 127 -5.98 10.20 -2.88
N PHE A 128 -6.74 9.23 -3.39
CA PHE A 128 -7.63 9.41 -4.54
C PHE A 128 -8.77 10.38 -4.21
N VAL A 129 -9.42 10.21 -3.06
CA VAL A 129 -10.48 11.10 -2.57
C VAL A 129 -9.95 12.52 -2.40
N PHE A 130 -8.75 12.68 -1.85
CA PHE A 130 -8.10 13.99 -1.69
C PHE A 130 -7.79 14.63 -3.06
N GLY A 131 -7.26 13.87 -4.02
CA GLY A 131 -7.04 14.34 -5.39
C GLY A 131 -8.32 14.77 -6.10
N LEU A 132 -9.43 14.06 -5.88
CA LEU A 132 -10.73 14.38 -6.44
C LEU A 132 -11.30 15.68 -5.84
N LEU A 133 -11.18 15.86 -4.52
CA LEU A 133 -11.59 17.09 -3.83
C LEU A 133 -10.78 18.31 -4.30
N VAL A 134 -9.46 18.16 -4.45
CA VAL A 134 -8.59 19.24 -4.95
C VAL A 134 -8.96 19.59 -6.40
N SER A 135 -9.14 18.61 -7.28
CA SER A 135 -9.53 18.88 -8.67
C SER A 135 -10.89 19.61 -8.77
N LEU A 136 -11.88 19.19 -7.98
CA LEU A 136 -13.18 19.84 -7.90
C LEU A 136 -13.07 21.31 -7.44
N SER A 137 -12.25 21.56 -6.39
CA SER A 137 -12.05 22.91 -5.86
C SER A 137 -11.41 23.85 -6.91
N THR A 138 -10.44 23.35 -7.68
CA THR A 138 -9.79 24.13 -8.74
C THR A 138 -10.75 24.42 -9.90
N PHE A 139 -11.60 23.45 -10.26
CA PHE A 139 -12.61 23.63 -11.30
C PHE A 139 -13.62 24.73 -10.92
N VAL A 140 -14.14 24.68 -9.70
CA VAL A 140 -15.07 25.71 -9.18
C VAL A 140 -14.41 27.10 -9.19
N LEU A 141 -13.15 27.19 -8.78
CA LEU A 141 -12.43 28.46 -8.72
C LEU A 141 -12.21 29.06 -10.12
N ILE A 142 -11.90 28.23 -11.12
CA ILE A 142 -11.83 28.65 -12.54
C ILE A 142 -13.20 29.17 -13.01
N LEU A 143 -14.28 28.48 -12.64
CA LEU A 143 -15.64 28.84 -13.02
C LEU A 143 -16.04 30.20 -12.43
N ILE A 144 -15.73 30.44 -11.15
CA ILE A 144 -15.94 31.73 -10.46
C ILE A 144 -15.15 32.85 -11.15
N VAL A 145 -13.87 32.61 -11.49
CA VAL A 145 -13.05 33.62 -12.19
C VAL A 145 -13.60 33.94 -13.57
N ARG A 146 -14.07 32.93 -14.33
CA ARG A 146 -14.70 33.13 -15.64
C ARG A 146 -16.01 33.91 -15.53
N LEU A 147 -16.86 33.58 -14.56
CA LEU A 147 -18.12 34.30 -14.30
C LEU A 147 -17.86 35.75 -13.89
N ARG A 148 -16.88 36.00 -13.02
CA ARG A 148 -16.48 37.36 -12.62
C ARG A 148 -15.97 38.18 -13.80
N LYS A 149 -15.15 37.59 -14.68
CA LYS A 149 -14.67 38.26 -15.91
C LYS A 149 -15.83 38.60 -16.85
N LYS A 150 -16.79 37.69 -17.03
CA LYS A 150 -18.00 37.91 -17.84
C LYS A 150 -18.89 39.00 -17.25
N TYR A 151 -19.06 39.03 -15.93
CA TYR A 151 -19.82 40.06 -15.23
C TYR A 151 -19.19 41.46 -15.39
N LEU A 152 -17.87 41.57 -15.19
CA LEU A 152 -17.16 42.84 -15.36
C LEU A 152 -17.18 43.35 -16.81
N SER A 153 -17.01 42.45 -17.79
CA SER A 153 -17.14 42.79 -19.22
C SER A 153 -18.55 43.28 -19.58
N LYS A 154 -19.60 42.66 -19.02
CA LYS A 154 -20.98 43.09 -19.24
C LYS A 154 -21.28 44.45 -18.60
N LYS A 155 -20.67 44.76 -17.44
CA LYS A 155 -20.82 46.05 -16.75
C LYS A 155 -20.06 47.19 -17.45
N GLY A 156 -18.91 46.91 -18.08
CA GLY A 156 -18.15 47.88 -18.88
C GLY A 156 -18.86 48.33 -20.15
N ASN A 157 -19.64 47.45 -20.80
CA ASN A 157 -20.42 47.79 -22.00
C ASN A 157 -21.71 48.61 -21.73
N ILE A 158 -22.07 48.86 -20.47
CA ILE A 158 -23.26 49.65 -20.10
C ILE A 158 -22.91 51.15 -19.93
N PHE A 159 -21.62 51.49 -19.88
CA PHE A 159 -21.11 52.86 -19.74
C PHE A 159 -20.35 53.38 -20.98
N GLY A 160 -20.51 52.71 -22.13
CA GLY A 160 -19.93 53.11 -23.42
C GLY A 160 -20.99 53.59 -24.39
#